data_AF-A0A661R9Z9-F1
#
_entry.id   AF-A0A661R9Z9-F1
#
_cell.length_a   1.000
_cell.length_b   1.000
_cell.length_c   1.000
_cell.angle_alpha   90.00
_cell.angle_beta   90.00
_cell.angle_gamma   90.00
#
_symmetry.space_group_name_H-M   'P 1'
#
loop_
_entity.id
_entity.type
_entity.pdbx_description
1 polymer ?
#
loop_
_entity_poly.entity_id
_entity_poly.type
_entity_poly.pdbx_seq_one_letter_code
_entity_poly.pdbx_strand_id
1 'polypeptide(L)'
;MDETLQIRCGINTGMATVGGYGSSERKEYTAMGMQVNIAARLESACNPGHILISHTTWALVKEDIPCTTQGKIKIKGYHRPLTVYEVDPLQED
;
A
#
# COMPACT_ATOMS: atom_id res chain seq x y z
N MET A 1 -4.88 21.61 22.68
CA MET A 1 -5.25 21.32 21.27
C MET A 1 -5.51 19.84 21.24
N ASP A 2 -6.71 19.43 20.84
CA ASP A 2 -7.05 18.01 20.68
C ASP A 2 -6.41 17.55 19.36
N GLU A 3 -5.27 16.87 19.43
CA GLU A 3 -4.63 16.30 18.24
C GLU A 3 -5.28 14.94 17.96
N THR A 4 -6.15 14.91 16.97
CA THR A 4 -6.78 13.67 16.50
C THR A 4 -5.72 12.76 15.88
N LEU A 5 -5.65 11.51 16.34
CA LEU A 5 -4.77 10.50 15.75
C LEU A 5 -5.20 10.21 14.31
N GLN A 6 -4.28 10.38 13.36
CA GLN A 6 -4.51 10.06 11.95
C GLN A 6 -3.67 8.87 11.50
N ILE A 7 -4.31 7.92 10.82
CA ILE A 7 -3.66 6.75 10.22
C ILE A 7 -3.43 7.04 8.74
N ARG A 8 -2.34 6.52 8.18
CA ARG A 8 -2.13 6.43 6.73
C ARG A 8 -1.90 4.98 6.32
N CYS A 9 -2.32 4.62 5.12
CA CYS A 9 -2.23 3.25 4.62
C CYS A 9 -1.68 3.19 3.20
N GLY A 10 -0.92 2.14 2.92
CA GLY A 10 -0.40 1.81 1.60
C GLY A 10 -0.76 0.39 1.21
N ILE A 11 -1.43 0.20 0.07
CA ILE A 11 -1.88 -1.13 -0.39
C ILE A 11 -1.32 -1.43 -1.77
N ASN A 12 -0.74 -2.61 -1.93
CA ASN A 12 -0.22 -3.08 -3.19
C ASN A 12 -0.51 -4.57 -3.40
N THR A 13 -0.85 -4.92 -4.64
CA THR A 13 -1.05 -6.31 -5.06
C THR A 13 0.07 -6.77 -5.96
N GLY A 14 0.69 -7.89 -5.61
CA GLY A 14 1.66 -8.56 -6.45
C GLY A 14 2.24 -9.82 -5.79
N MET A 15 3.06 -10.54 -6.53
CA MET A 15 3.69 -11.78 -6.06
C MET A 15 4.68 -11.51 -4.91
N ALA A 16 4.58 -12.30 -3.85
CA ALA A 16 5.48 -12.30 -2.71
C ALA A 16 5.80 -13.73 -2.27
N THR A 17 6.94 -13.92 -1.60
CA THR A 17 7.30 -15.21 -0.99
C THR A 17 6.80 -15.21 0.45
N VAL A 18 6.05 -16.24 0.83
CA VAL A 18 5.47 -16.37 2.18
C VAL A 18 5.97 -17.67 2.82
N GLY A 19 6.32 -17.62 4.10
CA GLY A 19 6.80 -18.79 4.82
C GLY A 19 7.23 -18.48 6.25
N GLY A 20 7.71 -19.51 6.96
CA GLY A 20 8.34 -19.36 8.26
C GLY A 20 9.79 -18.92 8.11
N TYR A 21 10.12 -17.73 8.62
CA TYR A 21 11.44 -17.13 8.59
C TYR A 21 11.96 -16.87 10.00
N GLY A 22 13.28 -16.97 10.18
CA GLY A 22 13.94 -16.77 11.48
C GLY A 22 14.69 -18.00 11.97
N SER A 23 15.29 -17.89 13.16
CA SER A 23 16.07 -18.98 13.75
C SER A 23 15.17 -20.10 14.27
N SER A 24 15.77 -21.23 14.65
CA SER A 24 15.07 -22.33 15.31
C SER A 24 14.33 -21.90 16.58
N GLU A 25 14.80 -20.87 17.27
CA GLU A 25 14.21 -20.37 18.53
C GLU A 25 13.14 -19.28 18.31
N ARG A 26 13.17 -18.58 17.18
CA ARG A 26 12.14 -17.59 16.79
C ARG A 26 11.85 -17.69 15.30
N LYS A 27 10.73 -18.32 14.99
CA LYS A 27 10.15 -18.35 13.64
C LYS A 27 8.94 -17.43 13.56
N GLU A 28 8.93 -16.58 12.55
CA GLU A 28 7.79 -15.73 12.19
C GLU A 28 7.28 -16.15 10.82
N TYR A 29 5.96 -16.34 10.71
CA TYR A 29 5.33 -16.55 9.42
C TYR A 29 5.07 -15.19 8.77
N THR A 30 5.81 -14.85 7.72
CA THR A 30 5.78 -13.52 7.11
C THR A 30 5.91 -13.58 5.60
N ALA A 31 5.57 -12.47 4.94
CA ALA A 31 5.72 -12.26 3.52
C ALA A 31 6.95 -11.38 3.24
N MET A 32 7.75 -11.76 2.24
CA MET A 32 8.90 -10.99 1.79
C MET A 32 8.89 -10.81 0.28
N GLY A 33 9.52 -9.72 -0.16
CA GLY A 33 9.75 -9.45 -1.58
C GLY A 33 9.54 -7.99 -1.96
N MET A 34 9.81 -7.70 -3.23
CA MET A 34 9.70 -6.34 -3.77
C MET A 34 8.29 -5.76 -3.62
N GLN A 35 7.24 -6.59 -3.79
CA GLN A 35 5.85 -6.14 -3.71
C GLN A 35 5.43 -5.74 -2.29
N VAL A 36 5.96 -6.42 -1.27
CA VAL A 36 5.78 -6.04 0.15
C VAL A 36 6.45 -4.69 0.41
N ASN A 37 7.67 -4.49 -0.10
CA ASN A 37 8.37 -3.22 0.03
C ASN A 37 7.68 -2.08 -0.74
N ILE A 38 6.99 -2.36 -1.85
CA ILE A 38 6.18 -1.35 -2.56
C ILE A 38 5.01 -0.91 -1.67
N ALA A 39 4.29 -1.84 -1.02
CA ALA A 39 3.20 -1.47 -0.11
C ALA A 39 3.68 -0.53 1.01
N ALA A 40 4.80 -0.84 1.66
CA ALA A 40 5.39 0.02 2.69
C ALA A 40 5.76 1.42 2.16
N ARG A 41 6.25 1.50 0.91
CA ARG A 41 6.62 2.80 0.30
C ARG A 41 5.42 3.61 -0.14
N LEU A 42 4.29 2.96 -0.47
CA LEU A 42 3.02 3.63 -0.68
C LEU A 42 2.51 4.24 0.61
N GLU A 43 2.55 3.49 1.72
CA GLU A 43 2.18 4.00 3.04
C GLU A 43 3.02 5.23 3.40
N SER A 44 4.33 5.15 3.18
CA SER A 44 5.24 6.26 3.51
C SER A 44 5.02 7.50 2.63
N ALA A 45 4.55 7.32 1.39
CA ALA A 45 4.19 8.40 0.47
C ALA A 45 2.76 8.94 0.68
N CYS A 46 1.96 8.27 1.52
CA CYS A 46 0.58 8.63 1.76
C CYS A 46 0.48 9.77 2.80
N ASN A 47 -0.48 10.67 2.59
CA ASN A 47 -0.83 11.69 3.58
C ASN A 47 -1.54 11.06 4.79
N PRO A 48 -1.36 11.59 6.02
CA PRO A 48 -2.15 11.18 7.18
C PRO A 48 -3.65 11.33 6.93
N GLY A 49 -4.42 10.29 7.25
CA GLY A 49 -5.87 10.22 7.01
C GLY A 49 -6.26 9.59 5.67
N HIS A 50 -5.30 9.24 4.81
CA HIS A 50 -5.56 8.75 3.45
C HIS A 50 -5.09 7.31 3.24
N ILE A 51 -5.52 6.72 2.12
CA ILE A 51 -5.12 5.39 1.66
C ILE A 51 -4.61 5.51 0.24
N LEU A 52 -3.33 5.16 0.03
CA LEU A 52 -2.71 5.15 -1.29
C LEU A 52 -2.56 3.71 -1.80
N ILE A 53 -3.04 3.43 -3.01
CA ILE A 53 -3.02 2.11 -3.61
C ILE A 53 -2.24 2.10 -4.94
N SER A 54 -1.61 0.97 -5.25
CA SER A 54 -0.96 0.79 -6.55
C SER A 54 -1.98 0.58 -7.67
N HIS A 55 -1.54 0.78 -8.92
CA HIS A 55 -2.36 0.45 -10.08
C HIS A 55 -2.86 -1.00 -10.11
N THR A 56 -2.07 -1.97 -9.63
CA THR A 56 -2.49 -3.38 -9.62
C THR A 56 -3.62 -3.62 -8.62
N THR A 57 -3.60 -2.95 -7.46
CA THR A 57 -4.72 -2.99 -6.50
C THR A 57 -5.92 -2.25 -7.06
N TRP A 58 -5.76 -1.03 -7.59
CA TRP A 58 -6.84 -0.26 -8.22
C TRP A 58 -7.55 -1.07 -9.31
N ALA A 59 -6.80 -1.73 -10.20
CA ALA A 59 -7.38 -2.51 -11.29
C ALA A 59 -8.31 -3.64 -10.82
N LEU A 60 -8.12 -4.14 -9.59
CA LEU A 60 -8.93 -5.20 -8.99
C LEU A 60 -10.17 -4.68 -8.26
N VAL A 61 -10.17 -3.42 -7.80
CA VAL A 61 -11.23 -2.89 -6.92
C VAL A 61 -12.00 -1.72 -7.53
N LYS A 62 -11.56 -1.16 -8.67
CA LYS A 62 -12.08 0.07 -9.27
C LYS A 62 -13.59 0.07 -9.59
N GLU A 63 -14.22 -1.09 -9.69
CA GLU A 63 -15.66 -1.19 -9.95
C GLU A 63 -16.49 -0.92 -8.68
N ASP A 64 -15.94 -1.21 -7.50
CA ASP A 64 -16.63 -1.10 -6.22
C ASP A 64 -16.08 0.03 -5.34
N ILE A 65 -14.81 0.42 -5.52
CA ILE A 65 -14.10 1.38 -4.68
C ILE A 65 -13.67 2.58 -5.54
N PRO A 66 -14.35 3.73 -5.42
CA PRO A 66 -13.95 4.95 -6.10
C PRO A 66 -12.54 5.39 -5.69
N CYS A 67 -11.74 5.75 -6.68
CA CYS A 67 -10.36 6.17 -6.45
C CYS A 67 -9.96 7.27 -7.42
N THR A 68 -9.19 8.23 -6.92
CA THR A 68 -8.62 9.32 -7.71
C THR A 68 -7.15 9.06 -8.03
N THR A 69 -6.72 9.22 -9.30
CA THR A 69 -5.31 9.06 -9.68
C THR A 69 -4.45 10.18 -9.08
N GLN A 70 -3.40 9.81 -8.36
CA GLN A 70 -2.38 10.72 -7.82
C GLN A 70 -1.13 10.82 -8.71
N GLY A 71 -1.22 10.31 -9.94
CA GLY A 71 -0.14 10.34 -10.92
C GLY A 71 0.88 9.23 -10.69
N LYS A 72 2.15 9.52 -10.93
CA LYS A 72 3.25 8.54 -10.86
C LYS A 72 4.27 8.92 -9.82
N ILE A 73 4.67 7.97 -8.98
CA ILE A 73 5.73 8.16 -7.98
C ILE A 73 6.95 7.30 -8.30
N LYS A 74 8.15 7.83 -8.03
CA LYS A 74 9.38 7.05 -8.10
C LYS A 74 9.56 6.30 -6.79
N ILE A 75 9.74 4.99 -6.90
CA ILE A 75 9.90 4.09 -5.76
C ILE A 75 11.36 3.64 -5.70
N LYS A 76 12.04 3.85 -4.56
CA LYS A 76 13.42 3.41 -4.38
C LYS A 76 13.52 1.88 -4.58
N GLY A 77 14.43 1.46 -5.45
CA GLY A 77 14.62 0.03 -5.76
C GLY A 77 13.57 -0.56 -6.72
N TYR A 78 12.76 0.28 -7.36
CA TYR A 78 11.87 -0.11 -8.45
C TYR A 78 12.17 0.76 -9.68
N HIS A 79 12.44 0.12 -10.82
CA HIS A 79 13.00 0.79 -12.00
C HIS A 79 11.99 1.64 -12.78
N ARG A 80 10.69 1.42 -12.59
CA ARG A 80 9.62 2.14 -13.27
C ARG A 80 8.84 3.01 -12.29
N PRO A 81 8.48 4.26 -12.64
CA PRO A 81 7.51 5.01 -11.87
C PRO A 81 6.21 4.22 -11.73
N LEU A 82 5.65 4.19 -10.53
CA LEU A 82 4.42 3.49 -10.23
C LEU A 82 3.26 4.46 -10.30
N THR A 83 2.25 4.16 -11.12
CA THR A 83 0.98 4.90 -11.06
C THR A 83 0.25 4.53 -9.77
N VAL A 84 -0.21 5.55 -9.05
CA VAL A 84 -0.85 5.41 -7.74
C VAL A 84 -2.19 6.13 -7.71
N TYR A 85 -3.06 5.63 -6.84
CA TYR A 85 -4.43 6.10 -6.68
C TYR A 85 -4.69 6.32 -5.20
N GLU A 86 -5.43 7.36 -4.87
CA GLU A 86 -5.97 7.56 -3.54
C GLU A 86 -7.39 7.01 -3.52
N VAL A 87 -7.74 6.28 -2.45
CA VAL A 87 -9.11 5.81 -2.25
C VAL A 87 -9.96 6.99 -1.82
N ASP A 88 -11.06 7.23 -2.51
CA ASP A 88 -11.97 8.31 -2.13
C ASP A 88 -12.73 7.89 -0.85
N PRO A 89 -13.09 8.84 0.03
CA PRO A 89 -13.89 8.53 1.21
C PRO A 89 -15.19 7.83 0.81
N LEU A 90 -15.52 6.73 1.49
CA LEU A 90 -16.85 6.11 1.34
C LEU A 90 -17.90 7.13 1.78
N GLN A 91 -18.87 7.40 0.92
CA GLN A 91 -20.05 8.15 1.33
C GLN A 91 -20.88 7.21 2.20
N GLU A 92 -21.09 7.58 3.46
CA GLU A 92 -22.13 6.96 4.27
C GLU A 92 -23.48 7.49 3.78
N ASP A 93 -24.44 6.58 3.54
CA ASP A 93 -25.85 6.92 3.29
C ASP A 93 -26.51 7.57 4.53
#